data_AF-A0A0A1H1W0-F1
#
_entry.id   AF-A0A0A1H1W0-F1
#
_cell.length_a   1.000
_cell.length_b   1.000
_cell.length_c   1.000
_cell.angle_alpha   90.00
_cell.angle_beta   90.00
_cell.angle_gamma   90.00
#
_symmetry.space_group_name_H-M   'P 1'
#
loop_
_entity.id
_entity.type
_entity.pdbx_description
1 polymer ?
#
loop_
_entity_poly.entity_id
_entity_poly.type
_entity_poly.pdbx_seq_one_letter_code
_entity_poly.pdbx_strand_id
1 'polypeptide(L)'
;MLIGSARNIVLRGGDGDAPRARVEVALVVAVPRFEYDASGLRRAFGTTELRFEGSPEGLRDLAADFVRFADEAEKFLASCGGEKTQAPAPGAAG
;
A
#
# COMPACT_ATOMS: atom_id res chain seq x y z
N MET A 1 -5.33 -2.94 8.76
CA MET A 1 -5.31 -2.55 7.34
C MET A 1 -6.32 -3.40 6.60
N LEU A 2 -7.19 -2.80 5.80
CA LEU A 2 -8.12 -3.52 4.93
C LEU A 2 -7.72 -3.23 3.48
N ILE A 3 -7.51 -4.28 2.69
CA ILE A 3 -7.20 -4.16 1.26
C ILE A 3 -8.39 -4.72 0.49
N GLY A 4 -9.07 -3.87 -0.27
CA GLY A 4 -10.04 -4.26 -1.27
C GLY A 4 -9.41 -4.22 -2.66
N SER A 5 -9.89 -5.07 -3.57
CA SER A 5 -9.48 -5.01 -4.98
C SER A 5 -10.68 -5.18 -5.91
N ALA A 6 -10.71 -4.41 -6.99
CA ALA A 6 -11.62 -4.59 -8.11
C ALA A 6 -10.84 -4.78 -9.41
N ARG A 7 -11.39 -5.54 -10.35
CA ARG A 7 -10.74 -5.88 -11.63
C ARG A 7 -11.76 -5.73 -12.75
N ASN A 8 -11.44 -4.90 -13.73
CA ASN A 8 -12.25 -4.71 -14.93
C ASN A 8 -11.46 -5.17 -16.15
N ILE A 9 -12.09 -5.95 -17.02
CA ILE A 9 -11.53 -6.29 -18.33
C ILE A 9 -12.07 -5.25 -19.32
N VAL A 10 -11.17 -4.55 -20.00
CA VAL A 10 -11.51 -3.48 -20.94
C VAL A 10 -10.97 -3.87 -22.31
N LEU A 11 -11.82 -3.81 -23.34
CA LEU A 11 -11.37 -3.92 -24.72
C LEU A 11 -11.11 -2.50 -25.24
N ARG A 12 -9.85 -2.20 -25.55
CA ARG A 12 -9.45 -0.92 -26.16
C ARG A 12 -9.04 -1.17 -27.60
N GLY A 13 -9.73 -0.53 -28.54
CA GLY A 13 -9.28 -0.37 -29.93
C GLY A 13 -8.98 1.10 -30.19
N GLY A 14 -7.88 1.39 -30.89
CA GLY A 14 -7.72 2.68 -31.58
C GLY A 14 -8.41 2.62 -32.94
N ASP A 15 -8.73 3.77 -33.53
CA ASP A 15 -9.35 3.82 -34.87
C ASP A 15 -8.47 3.04 -35.87
N GLY A 16 -8.97 1.89 -36.31
CA GLY A 16 -8.34 1.02 -37.31
C GLY A 16 -7.46 -0.13 -36.79
N ASP A 17 -7.21 -0.29 -35.49
CA ASP A 17 -6.48 -1.46 -34.94
C ASP A 17 -7.42 -2.48 -34.28
N ALA A 18 -7.03 -3.75 -34.26
CA ALA A 18 -7.79 -4.80 -33.61
C ALA A 18 -7.89 -4.53 -32.09
N PRO A 19 -9.07 -4.74 -31.45
CA PRO A 19 -9.23 -4.46 -30.04
C PRO A 19 -8.29 -5.34 -29.20
N ARG A 20 -7.52 -4.71 -28.32
CA ARG A 20 -6.63 -5.40 -27.38
C ARG A 20 -7.26 -5.44 -26.00
N ALA A 21 -7.23 -6.61 -25.37
CA ALA A 21 -7.65 -6.76 -23.99
C ALA A 21 -6.66 -6.08 -23.05
N ARG A 22 -7.20 -5.20 -22.20
CA ARG A 22 -6.52 -4.56 -21.08
C ARG A 22 -7.24 -4.97 -19.79
N VAL A 23 -6.52 -4.99 -18.70
CA VAL A 23 -7.11 -5.19 -17.38
C VAL A 23 -6.80 -3.97 -16.54
N GLU A 24 -7.85 -3.37 -16.01
CA GLU A 24 -7.79 -2.34 -14.99
C GLU A 24 -7.87 -3.01 -13.62
N VAL A 25 -6.89 -2.74 -12.76
CA VAL A 25 -6.85 -3.18 -11.37
C VAL A 25 -6.94 -1.96 -10.48
N ALA A 26 -7.97 -1.91 -9.63
CA ALA A 26 -8.10 -0.92 -8.57
C ALA A 26 -7.80 -1.59 -7.22
N LEU A 27 -6.84 -1.04 -6.48
CA LEU A 27 -6.50 -1.45 -5.12
C LEU A 27 -6.93 -0.33 -4.17
N VAL A 28 -7.73 -0.67 -3.17
CA VAL A 28 -8.16 0.27 -2.13
C VAL A 28 -7.58 -0.20 -0.80
N VAL A 29 -6.69 0.61 -0.23
CA VAL A 29 -6.06 0.35 1.06
C VAL A 29 -6.67 1.28 2.09
N ALA A 30 -7.34 0.72 3.10
CA ALA A 30 -7.88 1.45 4.23
C ALA A 30 -7.06 1.18 5.49
N VAL A 31 -6.50 2.25 6.06
CA VAL A 31 -5.77 2.23 7.33
C VAL A 31 -6.62 2.91 8.40
N PRO A 32 -6.99 2.22 9.50
CA PRO A 32 -7.71 2.86 10.59
C PRO A 32 -6.83 3.94 11.21
N ARG A 33 -7.41 5.12 11.44
CA ARG A 33 -6.79 6.22 12.16
C ARG A 33 -7.66 6.55 13.36
N PHE A 34 -7.04 6.88 14.47
CA PHE A 34 -7.74 7.37 15.64
C PHE A 34 -7.52 8.87 15.71
N GLU A 35 -8.62 9.61 15.76
CA GLU A 35 -8.63 11.07 15.79
C GLU A 35 -9.35 11.50 17.06
N TYR A 36 -8.82 12.51 17.73
CA TYR A 36 -9.50 13.16 18.85
C TYR A 36 -10.19 14.42 18.34
N ASP A 37 -11.49 14.54 18.59
CA ASP A 37 -12.26 15.75 18.37
C ASP A 37 -13.01 16.15 19.66
N ALA A 38 -13.80 17.23 19.60
CA ALA A 38 -14.55 17.75 20.74
C ALA A 38 -15.59 16.77 21.32
N SER A 39 -15.95 15.70 20.59
CA SER A 39 -16.86 14.63 21.02
C SER A 39 -16.13 13.41 21.60
N GLY A 40 -14.79 13.39 21.55
CA GLY A 40 -13.94 12.33 22.11
C GLY A 40 -13.10 11.62 21.07
N LEU A 41 -12.69 10.38 21.38
CA LEU A 41 -11.90 9.55 20.48
C LEU A 41 -12.79 8.94 19.40
N ARG A 42 -12.56 9.34 18.15
CA ARG A 42 -13.24 8.78 16.98
C ARG A 42 -12.31 7.90 16.17
N ARG A 43 -12.83 6.77 15.71
CA ARG A 43 -12.16 5.93 14.72
C ARG A 43 -12.52 6.42 13.32
N ALA A 44 -11.53 6.89 12.57
CA ALA A 44 -11.59 7.22 11.16
C ALA A 44 -10.85 6.17 10.31
N PHE A 45 -11.00 6.25 8.99
CA PHE A 45 -10.24 5.44 8.05
C PHE A 45 -9.61 6.36 7.01
N GLY A 46 -8.27 6.32 6.91
CA GLY A 46 -7.57 6.88 5.76
C GLY A 46 -7.62 5.86 4.63
N THR A 47 -8.18 6.23 3.49
CA THR A 47 -8.25 5.38 2.30
C THR A 47 -7.30 5.88 1.21
N THR A 48 -6.50 4.97 0.66
CA THR A 48 -5.66 5.21 -0.53
C THR A 48 -6.16 4.32 -1.65
N GLU A 49 -6.34 4.89 -2.84
CA GLU A 49 -6.73 4.16 -4.04
C GLU A 49 -5.58 4.18 -5.06
N LEU A 50 -5.27 3.02 -5.64
CA LEU A 50 -4.30 2.86 -6.71
C LEU A 50 -5.00 2.19 -7.90
N ARG A 51 -4.91 2.79 -9.09
CA ARG A 51 -5.48 2.24 -10.33
C ARG A 51 -4.38 2.00 -11.35
N PHE A 52 -4.40 0.82 -11.96
CA PHE A 52 -3.45 0.43 -13.01
C PHE A 52 -4.21 -0.18 -14.18
N GLU A 53 -3.98 0.32 -15.40
CA GLU A 53 -4.45 -0.29 -16.64
C GLU A 53 -3.24 -0.87 -17.39
N GLY A 54 -3.24 -2.17 -17.68
CA GLY A 54 -2.10 -2.85 -18.29
C GLY A 54 -2.47 -3.95 -19.28
N SER A 55 -1.54 -4.33 -20.15
CA SER A 55 -1.61 -5.63 -20.86
C SER A 55 -1.34 -6.77 -19.87
N PRO A 56 -1.62 -8.03 -20.25
CA PRO A 56 -1.24 -9.18 -19.43
C PRO A 56 0.25 -9.20 -19.06
N GLU A 57 1.13 -8.84 -19.98
CA GLU A 57 2.58 -8.76 -19.74
C GLU A 57 2.91 -7.66 -18.72
N GLY A 58 2.41 -6.44 -18.94
CA GLY A 58 2.66 -5.32 -18.03
C GLY A 58 2.12 -5.55 -16.61
N LEU A 59 1.02 -6.30 -16.45
CA LEU A 59 0.53 -6.68 -15.12
C LEU A 59 1.39 -7.74 -14.43
N ARG A 60 2.01 -8.67 -15.20
CA ARG A 60 2.97 -9.63 -14.64
C ARG A 60 4.24 -8.91 -14.19
N ASP A 61 4.72 -7.96 -14.99
CA ASP A 61 5.88 -7.14 -14.64
C ASP A 61 5.60 -6.30 -13.39
N LEU A 62 4.44 -5.64 -13.32
CA LEU A 62 4.00 -4.89 -12.13
C LEU A 62 3.91 -5.76 -10.87
N ALA A 63 3.43 -7.01 -11.01
CA ALA A 63 3.38 -7.95 -9.90
C ALA A 63 4.79 -8.31 -9.39
N ALA A 64 5.76 -8.49 -10.29
CA ALA A 64 7.15 -8.72 -9.92
C ALA A 64 7.77 -7.48 -9.23
N ASP A 65 7.46 -6.28 -9.72
CA ASP A 65 7.88 -5.03 -9.10
C ASP A 65 7.32 -4.84 -7.69
N PHE A 66 6.07 -5.22 -7.42
CA PHE A 66 5.51 -5.14 -6.07
C PHE A 66 6.25 -6.02 -5.06
N VAL A 67 6.77 -7.19 -5.46
CA VAL A 67 7.61 -8.03 -4.61
C VAL A 67 8.89 -7.27 -4.25
N ARG A 68 9.57 -6.70 -5.24
CA ARG A 68 10.76 -5.89 -5.01
C ARG A 68 10.51 -4.70 -4.10
N PHE A 69 9.41 -3.97 -4.29
CA PHE A 69 9.04 -2.83 -3.44
C PHE A 69 8.75 -3.26 -2.00
N ALA A 70 8.15 -4.43 -1.79
CA ALA A 70 7.93 -4.98 -0.46
C ALA A 70 9.27 -5.26 0.25
N ASP A 71 10.22 -5.91 -0.43
CA ASP A 71 11.56 -6.18 0.11
C ASP A 71 12.31 -4.88 0.44
N GLU A 72 12.21 -3.86 -0.42
CA GLU A 72 12.80 -2.54 -0.17
C GLU A 72 12.18 -1.86 1.06
N ALA A 73 10.86 -1.95 1.22
CA ALA A 73 10.16 -1.41 2.39
C ALA A 73 10.56 -2.14 3.69
N GLU A 74 10.72 -3.47 3.66
CA GLU A 74 11.20 -4.24 4.81
C GLU A 74 12.63 -3.83 5.22
N LYS A 75 13.53 -3.69 4.24
CA LYS A 75 14.90 -3.21 4.48
C LYS A 75 14.90 -1.81 5.09
N PHE A 76 14.05 -0.93 4.57
CA PHE A 76 13.90 0.42 5.11
C PHE A 76 13.41 0.39 6.56
N LEU A 77 12.36 -0.38 6.87
CA LEU A 77 11.85 -0.54 8.23
C LEU A 77 12.92 -1.07 9.19
N ALA A 78 13.70 -2.06 8.76
CA ALA A 78 14.82 -2.58 9.55
C ALA A 78 15.89 -1.50 9.82
N SER A 79 16.13 -0.60 8.86
CA SER A 79 17.07 0.51 9.02
C SER A 79 16.59 1.60 10.00
N CYS A 80 15.27 1.74 10.18
CA CYS A 80 14.67 2.74 11.08
C CYS A 80 14.65 2.32 12.56
N GLY A 81 15.04 1.09 12.92
CA GLY A 81 14.77 0.49 14.24
C GLY A 81 15.94 -0.21 14.93
N GLY A 82 17.18 0.24 14.69
CA GLY A 82 18.39 -0.28 15.32
C GLY A 82 18.88 0.46 16.57
N GLU A 83 18.03 1.17 17.32
CA GLU A 83 18.39 1.64 18.66
C GLU A 83 17.72 0.74 19.70
N LYS A 84 18.52 -0.15 20.32
CA LYS A 84 18.14 -0.79 21.57
C LYS A 84 17.94 0.31 22.60
N THR A 85 16.70 0.57 22.98
CA THR A 85 16.39 1.36 24.17
C THR A 85 17.04 0.68 25.38
N GLN A 86 18.25 1.12 25.73
CA GLN A 86 18.86 0.77 27.00
C GLN A 86 18.01 1.46 28.07
N ALA A 87 17.19 0.66 28.76
CA ALA A 87 16.46 1.14 29.92
C ALA A 87 17.48 1.75 30.91
N PRO A 88 17.29 3.00 31.38
CA PRO A 88 18.15 3.53 32.44
C PRO A 88 17.98 2.65 33.68
N ALA A 89 19.09 2.17 34.23
CA ALA A 89 19.09 1.40 35.47
C ALA A 89 18.47 2.26 36.59
N PRO A 90 17.54 1.71 37.39
CA PRO A 90 16.94 2.46 38.48
C PRO A 90 17.94 2.63 39.62
N GLY A 91 18.16 3.88 40.04
CA GLY A 91 18.62 4.20 41.38
C GLY A 91 20.13 4.29 41.59
N ALA A 92 20.71 5.42 41.20
CA ALA A 92 21.82 6.03 41.94
C ALA A 92 21.35 7.40 42.43
N ALA A 93 20.60 7.40 43.53
CA ALA A 93 20.42 8.59 44.37
C ALA A 93 20.87 8.15 45.77
N GLY A 94 21.88 8.85 46.28
CA GLY A 94 22.54 8.56 47.55
C GLY A 94 21.75 8.96 48.78
#